data_AF-A0A915MBR1-F1
#
_entry.id   AF-A0A915MBR1-F1
#
_cell.length_a   1.000
_cell.length_b   1.000
_cell.length_c   1.000
_cell.angle_alpha   90.00
_cell.angle_beta   90.00
_cell.angle_gamma   90.00
#
_symmetry.space_group_name_H-M   'P 1'
#
loop_
_entity.id
_entity.type
_entity.pdbx_description
1 polymer ?
#
loop_
_entity_poly.entity_id
_entity_poly.type
_entity_poly.pdbx_seq_one_letter_code
_entity_poly.pdbx_strand_id
1 'polypeptide(L)'
;MDREPRFLRSARPFVPMAVHPTSSEDDNAMLQMMCDLMLDEIQTQIDRVQKEAEQRRQEELRLTKMPDYTWLIDWRLRAKRPLGYRESTEVEHLAAKIRPGEWRQFLKEWRRRVRYVDSRDEILNVFRQTVEWVISERMENECRIECVNEHEIQGVSNLLTFI
;
A
#
# COMPACT_ATOMS: atom_id res chain seq x y z
N MET A 1 -54.34 -47.02 30.16
CA MET A 1 -53.62 -46.24 31.19
C MET A 1 -52.32 -45.79 30.55
N ASP A 2 -52.47 -44.80 29.66
CA ASP A 2 -51.45 -44.33 28.73
C ASP A 2 -50.54 -43.32 29.40
N ARG A 3 -49.22 -43.51 29.25
CA ARG A 3 -48.20 -42.55 29.68
C ARG A 3 -47.87 -41.64 28.50
N GLU A 4 -48.18 -40.34 28.61
CA GLU A 4 -47.69 -39.35 27.66
C GLU A 4 -46.16 -39.14 27.79
N PRO A 5 -45.40 -39.12 26.69
CA PRO A 5 -44.03 -38.68 26.71
C PRO A 5 -43.98 -37.14 26.65
N ARG A 6 -43.39 -36.54 27.69
CA ARG A 6 -43.09 -35.10 27.74
C ARG A 6 -42.05 -34.77 26.67
N PHE A 7 -42.41 -33.93 25.70
CA PHE A 7 -41.47 -33.34 24.77
C PHE A 7 -40.45 -32.49 25.52
N LEU A 8 -39.20 -32.96 25.60
CA LEU A 8 -38.07 -32.17 26.02
C LEU A 8 -37.83 -31.09 24.95
N ARG A 9 -38.12 -29.83 25.28
CA ARG A 9 -37.73 -28.69 24.44
C ARG A 9 -36.21 -28.71 24.33
N SER A 10 -35.72 -28.93 23.10
CA SER A 10 -34.31 -28.81 22.73
C SER A 10 -33.79 -27.44 23.17
N ALA A 11 -32.94 -27.43 24.20
CA ALA A 11 -32.20 -26.24 24.61
C ALA A 11 -31.17 -25.96 23.51
N ARG A 12 -31.46 -24.99 22.64
CA ARG A 12 -30.45 -24.48 21.73
C ARG A 12 -29.34 -23.84 22.58
N PRO A 13 -28.06 -24.20 22.38
CA PRO A 13 -26.97 -23.59 23.12
C PRO A 13 -26.95 -22.09 22.82
N PHE A 14 -26.77 -21.29 23.87
CA PHE A 14 -26.55 -19.86 23.76
C PHE A 14 -25.22 -19.65 23.02
N VAL A 15 -25.29 -19.20 21.77
CA VAL A 15 -24.13 -18.74 21.01
C VAL A 15 -24.01 -17.25 21.31
N PRO A 16 -22.93 -16.79 21.99
CA PRO A 16 -22.69 -15.37 22.17
C PRO A 16 -22.72 -14.71 20.79
N MET A 17 -23.65 -13.76 20.60
CA MET A 17 -23.66 -12.92 19.41
C MET A 17 -22.29 -12.27 19.32
N ALA A 18 -21.50 -12.67 18.31
CA ALA A 18 -20.21 -12.05 18.05
C ALA A 18 -20.48 -10.55 17.94
N VAL A 19 -19.90 -9.78 18.86
CA VAL A 19 -19.86 -8.33 18.78
C VAL A 19 -19.15 -8.05 17.47
N HIS A 20 -19.91 -7.59 16.46
CA HIS A 20 -19.31 -7.17 15.21
C HIS A 20 -18.34 -6.04 15.56
N PRO A 21 -17.02 -6.17 15.25
CA PRO A 21 -16.11 -5.06 15.41
C PRO A 21 -16.69 -3.86 14.64
N THR A 22 -16.68 -2.70 15.30
CA THR A 22 -17.08 -1.45 14.67
C THR A 22 -16.17 -1.20 13.48
N SER A 23 -16.71 -0.81 12.32
CA SER A 23 -15.97 -0.75 11.04
C SER A 23 -14.61 -0.02 11.08
N SER A 24 -14.42 0.90 12.05
CA SER A 24 -13.17 1.62 12.26
C SER A 24 -11.99 0.75 12.73
N GLU A 25 -12.23 -0.33 13.47
CA GLU A 25 -11.15 -1.25 13.90
C GLU A 25 -10.66 -2.09 12.71
N ASP A 26 -11.58 -2.52 11.86
CA ASP A 26 -11.27 -3.28 10.64
C ASP A 26 -10.51 -2.41 9.62
N ASP A 27 -10.87 -1.13 9.48
CA ASP A 27 -10.19 -0.18 8.60
C ASP A 27 -8.74 0.08 9.06
N ASN A 28 -8.52 0.22 10.37
CA ASN A 28 -7.18 0.39 10.95
C ASN A 28 -6.31 -0.87 10.79
N ALA A 29 -6.90 -2.05 11.00
CA ALA A 29 -6.20 -3.33 10.79
C ALA A 29 -5.82 -3.53 9.32
N MET A 30 -6.71 -3.18 8.39
CA MET A 30 -6.41 -3.19 6.96
C MET A 30 -5.28 -2.21 6.63
N LEU A 31 -5.31 -1.00 7.16
CA LEU A 31 -4.26 0.00 6.92
C LEU A 31 -2.90 -0.51 7.40
N GLN A 32 -2.84 -1.05 8.62
CA GLN A 32 -1.59 -1.60 9.16
C GLN A 32 -1.05 -2.72 8.28
N MET A 33 -1.90 -3.67 7.90
CA MET A 33 -1.52 -4.76 7.00
C MET A 33 -0.98 -4.23 5.66
N MET A 34 -1.60 -3.20 5.09
CA MET A 34 -1.14 -2.62 3.83
C MET A 34 0.19 -1.88 3.98
N CYS A 35 0.43 -1.21 5.11
CA CYS A 35 1.72 -0.61 5.43
C CYS A 35 2.82 -1.68 5.53
N ASP A 36 2.58 -2.77 6.26
CA ASP A 36 3.54 -3.86 6.42
C ASP A 36 3.89 -4.50 5.06
N LEU A 37 2.87 -4.78 4.24
CA LEU A 37 3.06 -5.30 2.88
C LEU A 37 3.88 -4.35 2.00
N MET A 38 3.69 -3.03 2.16
CA MET A 38 4.46 -2.04 1.40
C MET A 38 5.90 -1.92 1.88
N LEU A 39 6.15 -2.00 3.18
CA LEU A 39 7.51 -2.03 3.73
C LEU A 39 8.27 -3.24 3.21
N ASP A 40 7.65 -4.42 3.24
CA ASP A 40 8.24 -5.66 2.72
C ASP A 40 8.49 -5.60 1.21
N GLU A 41 7.54 -5.06 0.44
CA GLU A 41 7.71 -4.89 -1.01
C GLU A 41 8.85 -3.92 -1.32
N ILE A 42 8.93 -2.77 -0.64
CA ILE A 42 10.02 -1.80 -0.84
C ILE A 42 11.37 -2.42 -0.49
N GLN A 43 11.46 -3.14 0.64
CA GLN A 43 12.68 -3.85 1.02
C GLN A 43 13.07 -4.88 -0.04
N THR A 44 12.10 -5.63 -0.58
CA THR A 44 12.34 -6.61 -1.65
C THR A 44 12.88 -5.96 -2.92
N GLN A 45 12.36 -4.78 -3.30
CA GLN A 45 12.87 -4.03 -4.45
C GLN A 45 14.29 -3.52 -4.21
N ILE A 46 14.60 -3.04 -3.01
CA ILE A 46 15.95 -2.61 -2.62
C ILE A 46 16.92 -3.79 -2.72
N ASP A 47 16.55 -4.95 -2.17
CA ASP A 47 17.37 -6.15 -2.21
C ASP A 47 17.63 -6.63 -3.64
N ARG A 48 16.63 -6.53 -4.53
CA ARG A 48 16.78 -6.81 -5.97
C ARG A 48 17.87 -5.94 -6.59
N VAL A 49 17.74 -4.62 -6.46
CA VAL A 49 18.67 -3.64 -7.05
C VAL A 49 20.09 -3.85 -6.53
N GLN A 50 20.25 -4.08 -5.23
CA GLN A 50 21.56 -4.32 -4.63
C GLN A 50 22.19 -5.62 -5.12
N LYS A 51 21.40 -6.68 -5.26
CA LYS A 51 21.86 -7.96 -5.80
C LYS A 51 22.29 -7.83 -7.25
N GLU A 52 21.54 -7.10 -8.07
CA GLU A 52 21.92 -6.84 -9.46
C GLU A 52 23.21 -6.01 -9.55
N ALA A 53 23.35 -4.96 -8.74
CA ALA A 53 24.56 -4.15 -8.70
C ALA A 53 25.80 -4.97 -8.25
N GLU A 54 25.61 -5.89 -7.30
CA GLU A 54 26.65 -6.83 -6.88
C GLU A 54 27.05 -7.78 -8.01
N GLN A 55 26.07 -8.35 -8.72
CA GLN A 55 26.32 -9.25 -9.85
C GLN A 55 27.08 -8.55 -10.98
N ARG A 56 26.66 -7.33 -11.35
CA ARG A 56 27.36 -6.52 -12.38
C ARG A 56 28.82 -6.30 -12.00
N ARG A 57 29.09 -5.93 -10.75
CA ARG A 57 30.47 -5.73 -10.24
C ARG A 57 31.30 -7.01 -10.27
N GLN A 58 30.72 -8.14 -9.87
CA GLN A 58 31.43 -9.43 -9.90
C GLN A 58 31.77 -9.85 -11.33
N GLU A 59 30.88 -9.61 -12.29
CA GLU A 59 31.15 -9.86 -13.70
C GLU A 59 32.26 -8.94 -14.23
N GLU A 60 32.27 -7.66 -13.87
CA GLU A 60 33.33 -6.72 -14.22
C GLU A 60 34.70 -7.14 -13.66
N LEU A 61 34.77 -7.57 -12.40
CA LEU A 61 36.00 -8.11 -11.79
C LEU A 61 36.48 -9.37 -12.52
N ARG A 62 35.55 -10.26 -12.90
CA ARG A 62 35.86 -11.47 -13.66
C ARG A 62 36.45 -11.15 -15.03
N LEU A 63 35.90 -10.15 -15.73
CA LEU A 63 36.35 -9.72 -17.05
C LEU A 63 37.69 -8.99 -16.99
N THR A 64 37.88 -8.12 -16.00
CA THR A 64 39.10 -7.31 -15.85
C THR A 64 40.25 -8.06 -15.17
N LYS A 65 39.99 -9.25 -14.59
CA LYS A 65 40.94 -10.03 -13.76
C LYS A 65 41.53 -9.20 -12.61
N MET A 66 40.83 -8.17 -12.17
CA MET A 66 41.28 -7.35 -11.04
C MET A 66 41.02 -8.10 -9.72
N PRO A 67 41.99 -8.10 -8.79
CA PRO A 67 41.78 -8.65 -7.46
C PRO A 67 40.70 -7.85 -6.70
N ASP A 68 39.80 -8.58 -6.04
CA ASP A 68 38.71 -8.00 -5.26
C ASP A 68 39.19 -7.56 -3.87
N TYR A 69 39.19 -6.25 -3.64
CA TYR A 69 39.50 -5.63 -2.35
C TYR A 69 38.25 -5.07 -1.65
N THR A 70 37.04 -5.33 -2.15
CA THR A 70 35.81 -4.82 -1.51
C THR A 70 35.54 -5.44 -0.14
N TRP A 71 36.29 -6.46 0.28
CA TRP A 71 36.29 -6.94 1.67
C TRP A 71 37.13 -6.06 2.61
N LEU A 72 38.08 -5.26 2.09
CA LEU A 72 38.85 -4.27 2.86
C LEU A 72 38.04 -2.99 3.12
N ILE A 73 36.96 -2.80 2.39
CA ILE A 73 36.05 -1.67 2.50
C ILE A 73 34.76 -2.23 3.07
N ASP A 74 34.17 -1.64 4.12
CA ASP A 74 32.90 -2.08 4.71
C ASP A 74 31.67 -1.88 3.79
N TRP A 75 31.86 -1.97 2.48
CA TRP A 75 30.85 -1.82 1.45
C TRP A 75 29.68 -2.79 1.66
N ARG A 76 29.96 -4.06 2.01
CA ARG A 76 28.91 -5.07 2.27
C ARG A 76 28.04 -4.73 3.48
N LEU A 77 28.60 -4.05 4.49
CA LEU A 77 27.87 -3.58 5.67
C LEU A 77 27.05 -2.31 5.40
N ARG A 78 27.45 -1.51 4.40
CA ARG A 78 26.66 -0.35 3.95
C ARG A 78 25.53 -0.74 3.01
N ALA A 79 25.79 -1.67 2.08
CA ALA A 79 24.83 -2.11 1.07
C ALA A 79 23.66 -2.88 1.72
N LYS A 80 23.93 -3.87 2.57
CA LYS A 80 22.88 -4.73 3.15
C LYS A 80 22.03 -4.08 4.26
N ARG A 81 22.05 -2.74 4.38
CA ARG A 81 21.25 -2.11 5.43
C ARG A 81 19.76 -2.23 5.07
N PRO A 82 18.95 -2.79 5.99
CA PRO A 82 17.50 -2.72 5.83
C PRO A 82 17.05 -1.25 5.74
N LEU A 83 15.79 -1.04 5.39
CA LEU A 83 15.13 0.26 5.59
C LEU A 83 15.49 0.78 6.99
N GLY A 84 16.13 1.95 7.01
CA GLY A 84 16.43 2.63 8.25
C GLY A 84 15.13 3.15 8.86
N TYR A 85 15.14 3.34 10.18
CA TYR A 85 13.96 3.83 10.92
C TYR A 85 13.29 5.04 10.25
N ARG A 86 14.08 6.02 9.79
CA ARG A 86 13.55 7.21 9.10
C ARG A 86 12.80 6.89 7.80
N GLU A 87 13.33 5.97 7.00
CA GLU A 87 12.71 5.58 5.72
C GLU A 87 11.45 4.76 5.98
N SER A 88 11.48 3.83 6.93
CA SER A 88 10.30 3.06 7.33
C SER A 88 9.16 3.97 7.80
N THR A 89 9.46 4.91 8.71
CA THR A 89 8.46 5.89 9.19
C THR A 89 7.92 6.78 8.07
N GLU A 90 8.77 7.15 7.11
CA GLU A 90 8.33 7.91 5.95
C GLU A 90 7.38 7.10 5.05
N VAL A 91 7.70 5.84 4.80
CA VAL A 91 6.85 4.92 4.03
C VAL A 91 5.50 4.77 4.71
N GLU A 92 5.47 4.51 6.01
CA GLU A 92 4.24 4.41 6.81
C GLU A 92 3.40 5.70 6.71
N HIS A 93 4.04 6.87 6.87
CA HIS A 93 3.34 8.15 6.81
C HIS A 93 2.75 8.44 5.43
N LEU A 94 3.44 8.04 4.36
CA LEU A 94 2.94 8.19 3.00
C LEU A 94 1.83 7.16 2.69
N ALA A 95 2.01 5.91 3.11
CA ALA A 95 1.02 4.84 2.98
C ALA A 95 -0.30 5.20 3.69
N ALA A 96 -0.23 5.83 4.85
CA ALA A 96 -1.39 6.31 5.60
C ALA A 96 -2.26 7.33 4.85
N LYS A 97 -1.75 7.96 3.78
CA LYS A 97 -2.51 8.92 2.96
C LYS A 97 -3.39 8.25 1.90
N ILE A 98 -3.16 6.97 1.61
CA ILE A 98 -3.90 6.20 0.60
C ILE A 98 -5.21 5.70 1.23
N ARG A 99 -6.35 5.96 0.58
CA ARG A 99 -7.65 5.45 1.06
C ARG A 99 -7.78 3.95 0.73
N PRO A 100 -8.54 3.15 1.53
CA PRO A 100 -8.76 1.72 1.28
C PRO A 100 -9.11 1.36 -0.18
N GLY A 101 -9.96 2.15 -0.83
CA GLY A 101 -10.39 1.93 -2.22
C GLY A 101 -9.35 2.18 -3.31
N GLU A 102 -8.25 2.88 -2.98
CA GLU A 102 -7.25 3.35 -3.93
C GLU A 102 -6.02 2.44 -4.01
N TRP A 103 -5.82 1.56 -3.02
CA TRP A 103 -4.67 0.66 -2.94
C TRP A 103 -4.45 -0.17 -4.20
N ARG A 104 -5.53 -0.63 -4.84
CA ARG A 104 -5.44 -1.39 -6.09
C ARG A 104 -4.80 -0.57 -7.22
N GLN A 105 -5.21 0.70 -7.34
CA GLN A 105 -4.70 1.61 -8.36
C GLN A 105 -3.26 2.00 -8.06
N PHE A 106 -2.99 2.36 -6.81
CA PHE A 106 -1.65 2.62 -6.29
C PHE A 106 -0.69 1.46 -6.61
N LEU A 107 -1.03 0.23 -6.21
CA LEU A 107 -0.15 -0.95 -6.40
C LEU A 107 0.13 -1.23 -7.88
N LYS A 108 -0.88 -1.06 -8.74
CA LYS A 108 -0.70 -1.24 -10.19
C LYS A 108 0.32 -0.26 -10.74
N GLU A 109 0.20 1.01 -10.37
CA GLU A 109 1.08 2.07 -10.86
C GLU A 109 2.48 1.97 -10.26
N TRP A 110 2.57 1.72 -8.95
CA TRP A 110 3.83 1.47 -8.24
C TRP A 110 4.64 0.35 -8.89
N ARG A 111 4.03 -0.84 -9.06
CA ARG A 111 4.69 -2.00 -9.68
C ARG A 111 5.08 -1.76 -11.14
N ARG A 112 4.42 -0.83 -11.84
CA ARG A 112 4.79 -0.43 -13.20
C ARG A 112 6.06 0.42 -13.19
N ARG A 113 6.14 1.40 -12.28
CA ARG A 113 7.25 2.36 -12.22
C ARG A 113 8.51 1.76 -11.61
N VAL A 114 8.40 1.00 -10.50
CA VAL A 114 9.56 0.48 -9.75
C VAL A 114 10.40 -0.56 -10.52
N ARG A 115 9.87 -1.12 -11.61
CA ARG A 115 10.60 -2.07 -12.47
C ARG A 115 11.83 -1.48 -13.14
N TYR A 116 11.82 -0.17 -13.40
CA TYR A 116 12.86 0.52 -14.17
C TYR A 116 13.85 1.28 -13.30
N VAL A 117 13.86 0.97 -12.01
CA VAL A 117 14.64 1.70 -11.01
C VAL A 117 15.94 0.96 -10.70
N ASP A 118 17.04 1.71 -10.63
CA ASP A 118 18.40 1.18 -10.45
C ASP A 118 19.05 1.56 -9.11
N SER A 119 18.36 2.30 -8.24
CA SER A 119 18.92 2.72 -6.94
C SER A 119 17.88 2.76 -5.80
N ARG A 120 18.34 2.61 -4.56
CA ARG A 120 17.51 2.68 -3.34
C ARG A 120 16.75 4.01 -3.26
N ASP A 121 17.45 5.13 -3.49
CA ASP A 121 16.86 6.47 -3.38
C ASP A 121 15.77 6.68 -4.42
N GLU A 122 15.98 6.15 -5.63
CA GLU A 122 14.98 6.21 -6.70
C GLU A 122 13.77 5.32 -6.40
N ILE A 123 13.92 4.18 -5.71
CA ILE A 123 12.79 3.35 -5.25
C ILE A 123 11.89 4.19 -4.33
N LEU A 124 12.48 4.82 -3.33
CA LEU A 124 11.75 5.66 -2.37
C LEU A 124 11.13 6.90 -3.02
N ASN A 125 11.83 7.50 -3.98
CA ASN A 125 11.32 8.65 -4.73
C ASN A 125 10.12 8.26 -5.61
N VAL A 126 10.19 7.13 -6.32
CA VAL A 126 9.07 6.61 -7.12
C VAL A 126 7.88 6.29 -6.22
N PHE A 127 8.12 5.81 -4.99
CA PHE A 127 7.05 5.50 -4.05
C PHE A 127 6.31 6.77 -3.67
N ARG A 128 7.05 7.80 -3.24
CA ARG A 128 6.53 9.14 -2.94
C ARG A 128 5.72 9.71 -4.10
N GLN A 129 6.28 9.72 -5.31
CA GLN A 129 5.61 10.27 -6.49
C GLN A 129 4.34 9.49 -6.85
N THR A 130 4.31 8.19 -6.61
CA THR A 130 3.12 7.37 -6.86
C THR A 130 2.02 7.68 -5.84
N VAL A 131 2.38 7.87 -4.57
CA VAL A 131 1.45 8.32 -3.52
C VAL A 131 0.89 9.70 -3.85
N GLU A 132 1.76 10.66 -4.20
CA GLU A 132 1.36 12.01 -4.59
C GLU A 132 0.44 11.99 -5.82
N TRP A 133 0.73 11.14 -6.81
CA TRP A 133 -0.13 10.97 -7.97
C TRP A 133 -1.54 10.49 -7.60
N VAL A 134 -1.67 9.49 -6.71
CA VAL A 134 -2.99 9.02 -6.23
C VAL A 134 -3.74 10.15 -5.50
N ILE A 135 -3.04 10.95 -4.71
CA ILE A 135 -3.65 12.10 -4.00
C ILE A 135 -4.13 13.15 -5.00
N SER A 136 -3.31 13.49 -6.00
CA SER A 136 -3.70 14.46 -7.04
C SER A 136 -4.90 13.99 -7.85
N GLU A 137 -4.92 12.73 -8.28
CA GLU A 137 -6.05 12.16 -9.02
C GLU A 137 -7.35 12.17 -8.21
N ARG A 138 -7.25 11.92 -6.90
CA ARG A 138 -8.39 12.07 -5.98
C ARG A 138 -8.90 13.51 -5.97
N MET A 139 -8.01 14.49 -5.80
CA MET A 139 -8.38 15.91 -5.78
C MET A 139 -9.03 16.34 -7.10
N GLU A 140 -8.48 15.91 -8.23
CA GLU A 140 -9.04 16.19 -9.56
C GLU A 140 -10.45 15.60 -9.72
N ASN A 141 -10.66 14.36 -9.25
CA ASN A 141 -11.97 13.71 -9.30
C ASN A 141 -12.99 14.38 -8.38
N GLU A 142 -12.58 14.77 -7.16
CA GLU A 142 -13.44 15.49 -6.20
C GLU A 142 -13.86 16.86 -6.76
N CYS A 143 -12.92 17.65 -7.30
CA CYS A 143 -13.24 18.93 -7.97
C CYS A 143 -14.20 18.74 -9.15
N ARG A 144 -14.01 17.69 -9.96
CA ARG A 144 -14.88 17.44 -11.12
C ARG A 144 -16.32 17.12 -10.71
N ILE A 145 -16.51 16.41 -9.60
CA ILE A 145 -17.86 16.09 -9.08
C ILE A 145 -18.56 17.37 -8.61
N GLU A 146 -17.85 18.27 -7.93
CA GLU A 146 -18.41 19.56 -7.49
C GLU A 146 -18.91 20.39 -8.69
N CYS A 147 -18.14 20.49 -9.78
CA CYS A 147 -18.55 21.24 -10.97
C CYS A 147 -19.80 20.65 -11.67
N VAL A 148 -19.96 19.33 -11.69
CA VAL A 148 -21.16 18.69 -12.29
C VAL A 148 -22.41 19.00 -11.46
N ASN A 149 -22.29 18.96 -10.13
CA ASN A 149 -23.41 19.27 -9.24
C ASN A 149 -23.86 20.73 -9.35
N GLU A 150 -22.93 21.68 -9.52
CA GLU A 150 -23.30 23.09 -9.75
C GLU A 150 -24.11 23.29 -11.04
N HIS A 151 -23.73 22.61 -12.13
CA HIS A 151 -24.45 22.69 -13.40
C HIS A 151 -25.83 22.03 -13.38
N GLU A 152 -26.00 20.93 -12.63
CA GLU A 152 -27.32 20.31 -12.44
C GLU A 152 -28.25 21.22 -11.62
N ILE A 153 -27.75 21.86 -10.57
CA ILE A 153 -28.55 22.79 -9.74
C ILE A 153 -28.97 24.04 -10.55
N GLN A 154 -28.11 24.55 -11.43
CA GLN A 154 -28.47 25.65 -12.34
C GLN A 154 -29.46 25.23 -13.43
N GLY A 155 -29.36 24.01 -13.94
CA GLY A 155 -30.33 23.46 -14.90
C GLY A 155 -31.76 23.35 -14.33
N VAL A 156 -31.88 22.90 -13.07
CA VAL A 156 -33.18 22.76 -12.38
C VAL A 156 -33.75 24.14 -11.99
N SER A 157 -32.91 25.08 -11.59
CA SER A 157 -33.33 26.44 -11.23
C SER A 157 -33.87 27.23 -12.43
N ASN A 158 -33.28 27.03 -13.62
CA ASN A 158 -33.79 27.64 -14.85
C ASN A 158 -35.13 27.03 -15.30
N LEU A 159 -35.37 25.74 -15.06
CA LEU A 159 -36.66 25.10 -15.35
C LEU A 159 -37.79 25.58 -14.43
N LEU A 160 -37.48 25.91 -13.17
CA LEU A 160 -38.45 26.45 -12.20
C LEU A 160 -38.76 27.94 -12.39
N THR A 161 -37.94 28.67 -13.16
CA THR A 161 -38.16 30.11 -13.44
C THR A 161 -39.06 30.33 -14.67
N PHE A 162 -39.36 29.26 -15.43
CA PHE A 162 -40.16 29.30 -16.65
C PHE A 162 -41.57 28.67 -16.52
N ILE A 163 -42.06 28.45 -15.29
CA ILE A 163 -43.47 28.09 -14.98
C ILE A 163 -44.12 29.26 -14.25
#